data_AF-A0A7K0QVS3-F1
#
_entry.id   AF-A0A7K0QVS3-F1
#
_cell.length_a   1.000
_cell.length_b   1.000
_cell.length_c   1.000
_cell.angle_alpha   90.00
_cell.angle_beta   90.00
_cell.angle_gamma   90.00
#
_symmetry.space_group_name_H-M   'P 1'
#
loop_
_entity.id
_entity.type
_entity.pdbx_description
1 polymer ?
#
loop_
_entity_poly.entity_id
_entity_poly.type
_entity_poly.pdbx_seq_one_letter_code
_entity_poly.pdbx_strand_id
1 'polypeptide(L)'
;MSTNKASPTRHTRHTTRTEDSMATMSISPTVRSARSSRTRSTRLTRRGRLLLTLAIAAFAALGWSGLHATAQADAPMQRIEVKAGDTLWSIAERLAPGADPREMVYELRSINHLDSAQLQP
;
A
#
# COMPACT_ATOMS: atom_id res chain seq x y z
N MET A 1 -45.54 71.75 25.12
CA MET A 1 -44.62 70.95 25.96
C MET A 1 -43.24 71.07 25.33
N SER A 2 -42.19 71.62 25.92
CA SER A 2 -41.82 71.82 27.35
C SER A 2 -41.76 70.49 28.11
N THR A 3 -40.64 70.04 28.71
CA THR A 3 -39.34 70.69 29.04
C THR A 3 -38.15 69.82 28.50
N ASN A 4 -36.85 69.88 28.86
CA ASN A 4 -36.15 70.49 30.00
C ASN A 4 -34.62 70.72 29.78
N LYS A 5 -33.99 71.22 30.84
CA LYS A 5 -32.55 71.36 31.20
C LYS A 5 -31.67 70.09 31.01
N ALA A 6 -30.33 70.16 31.03
CA ALA A 6 -29.37 71.28 30.91
C ALA A 6 -27.91 70.77 30.76
N SER A 7 -27.00 71.64 30.31
CA SER A 7 -25.54 71.52 30.53
C SER A 7 -25.16 71.88 31.98
N PRO A 8 -23.98 71.46 32.47
CA PRO A 8 -22.85 72.41 32.41
C PRO A 8 -21.44 71.79 32.22
N THR A 9 -20.47 72.70 32.12
CA THR A 9 -19.01 72.51 32.22
C THR A 9 -18.58 71.92 33.59
N ARG A 10 -17.32 71.52 33.88
CA ARG A 10 -16.04 72.22 33.62
C ARG A 10 -14.80 71.35 33.96
N HIS A 11 -13.63 71.73 33.43
CA HIS A 11 -12.30 71.18 33.79
C HIS A 11 -11.87 71.47 35.25
N THR A 12 -10.95 70.65 35.80
CA THR A 12 -9.50 70.98 36.04
C THR A 12 -8.72 69.73 36.52
N ARG A 13 -7.55 69.39 35.94
CA ARG A 13 -6.12 69.55 36.41
C ARG A 13 -5.75 68.77 37.70
N HIS A 14 -4.49 68.38 38.03
CA HIS A 14 -3.09 68.73 37.63
C HIS A 14 -2.18 67.48 37.91
N THR A 15 -1.04 67.15 37.29
CA THR A 15 -0.41 67.48 35.98
C THR A 15 0.34 66.26 35.38
N THR A 16 1.58 65.79 35.67
CA THR A 16 2.84 66.32 36.29
C THR A 16 4.03 65.36 35.93
N ARG A 17 5.27 65.86 35.75
CA ARG A 17 6.59 65.14 35.62
C ARG A 17 6.80 64.33 34.31
N THR A 18 7.60 64.78 33.33
CA THR A 18 9.08 64.80 33.17
C THR A 18 9.72 63.43 32.85
N GLU A 19 10.22 63.21 31.62
CA GLU A 19 11.66 63.08 31.28
C GLU A 19 11.88 62.93 29.73
N ASP A 20 13.11 63.19 29.28
CA ASP A 20 13.81 62.91 28.00
C ASP A 20 13.09 62.66 26.64
N SER A 21 13.14 63.70 25.81
CA SER A 21 13.96 63.80 24.58
C SER A 21 14.31 62.58 23.71
N MET A 22 13.94 62.74 22.43
CA MET A 22 14.71 62.45 21.19
C MET A 22 14.74 61.02 20.59
N ALA A 23 14.61 61.03 19.25
CA ALA A 23 14.94 59.98 18.28
C ALA A 23 14.25 58.60 18.38
N THR A 24 13.19 58.40 17.58
CA THR A 24 13.04 57.19 16.75
C THR A 24 12.21 57.52 15.51
N MET A 25 12.83 57.40 14.33
CA MET A 25 12.16 57.58 13.03
C MET A 25 11.57 56.24 12.58
N SER A 26 10.36 55.93 13.03
CA SER A 26 9.73 54.61 12.78
C SER A 26 9.11 54.54 11.39
N ILE A 27 9.66 53.68 10.53
CA ILE A 27 9.16 53.42 9.17
C ILE A 27 8.00 52.44 9.25
N SER A 28 6.83 52.82 8.71
CA SER A 28 5.69 51.90 8.55
C SER A 28 5.91 50.96 7.35
N PRO A 29 6.11 49.64 7.52
CA PRO A 29 6.29 48.73 6.40
C PRO A 29 4.94 48.44 5.73
N THR A 30 4.75 48.94 4.50
CA THR A 30 3.55 48.64 3.69
C THR A 30 3.54 47.16 3.32
N VAL A 31 2.81 46.34 4.09
CA VAL A 31 2.78 44.88 3.92
C VAL A 31 2.21 44.52 2.54
N ARG A 32 3.11 44.18 1.60
CA ARG A 32 2.74 43.77 0.24
C ARG A 32 2.03 42.42 0.29
N SER A 33 0.70 42.47 0.33
CA SER A 33 -0.15 41.28 0.51
C SER A 33 0.18 40.18 -0.52
N ALA A 34 0.83 39.11 -0.04
CA ALA A 34 1.18 37.97 -0.86
C ALA A 34 -0.11 37.26 -1.30
N ARG A 35 -0.37 37.23 -2.62
CA ARG A 35 -1.58 36.63 -3.18
C ARG A 35 -1.54 35.12 -3.02
N SER A 36 -2.04 34.65 -1.88
CA SER A 36 -2.09 33.23 -1.49
C SER A 36 -2.64 32.36 -2.62
N SER A 37 -1.78 31.46 -3.12
CA SER A 37 -2.15 30.44 -4.09
C SER A 37 -3.07 29.42 -3.41
N ARG A 38 -4.39 29.62 -3.56
CA ARG A 38 -5.41 28.66 -3.09
C ARG A 38 -5.20 27.30 -3.75
N THR A 39 -4.51 26.41 -3.04
CA THR A 39 -4.46 24.99 -3.34
C THR A 39 -5.89 24.46 -3.32
N ARG A 40 -6.40 24.03 -4.48
CA ARG A 40 -7.77 23.49 -4.60
C ARG A 40 -7.79 22.10 -3.96
N SER A 41 -7.98 22.06 -2.65
CA SER A 41 -8.12 20.80 -1.90
C SER A 41 -9.28 19.98 -2.48
N THR A 42 -8.95 18.89 -3.15
CA THR A 42 -9.91 17.95 -3.75
C THR A 42 -10.59 17.15 -2.63
N ARG A 43 -11.56 17.78 -1.96
CA ARG A 43 -12.41 17.13 -0.96
C ARG A 43 -13.18 15.99 -1.62
N LEU A 44 -12.64 14.78 -1.53
CA LEU A 44 -13.28 13.57 -2.02
C LEU A 44 -14.66 13.46 -1.37
N THR A 45 -15.72 13.64 -2.17
CA THR A 45 -17.10 13.62 -1.69
C THR A 45 -17.43 12.25 -1.12
N ARG A 46 -18.47 12.13 -0.27
CA ARG A 46 -18.88 10.82 0.28
C ARG A 46 -19.08 9.77 -0.83
N ARG A 47 -19.59 10.19 -2.00
CA ARG A 47 -19.74 9.36 -3.21
C ARG A 47 -18.38 8.91 -3.78
N GLY A 48 -17.41 9.82 -3.91
CA GLY A 48 -16.06 9.48 -4.40
C GLY A 48 -15.31 8.51 -3.48
N ARG A 49 -15.50 8.60 -2.15
CA ARG A 49 -14.98 7.60 -1.20
C ARG A 49 -15.62 6.23 -1.39
N LEU A 50 -16.95 6.19 -1.52
CA LEU A 50 -17.68 4.94 -1.73
C LEU A 50 -17.26 4.22 -3.02
N LEU A 51 -17.12 4.97 -4.12
CA LEU A 51 -16.64 4.42 -5.40
C LEU A 51 -15.21 3.88 -5.30
N LEU A 52 -14.31 4.58 -4.60
CA LEU A 52 -12.94 4.09 -4.37
C LEU A 52 -12.92 2.79 -3.55
N THR A 53 -13.71 2.70 -2.47
CA THR A 53 -13.80 1.46 -1.68
C THR A 53 -14.40 0.30 -2.46
N LEU A 54 -15.40 0.55 -3.32
CA LEU A 54 -15.99 -0.47 -4.19
C LEU A 54 -15.00 -0.93 -5.26
N ALA A 55 -14.24 -0.02 -5.87
CA ALA A 55 -13.21 -0.36 -6.84
C ALA A 55 -12.10 -1.23 -6.23
N ILE A 56 -11.62 -0.89 -5.03
CA ILE A 56 -10.62 -1.70 -4.30
C ILE A 56 -11.19 -3.08 -3.95
N ALA A 57 -12.43 -3.15 -3.44
CA ALA A 57 -13.07 -4.43 -3.10
C ALA A 57 -13.27 -5.33 -4.33
N ALA A 58 -13.69 -4.76 -5.47
CA ALA A 58 -13.82 -5.48 -6.73
C ALA A 58 -12.45 -5.99 -7.23
N PHE A 59 -11.40 -5.17 -7.16
CA PHE A 59 -10.05 -5.57 -7.57
C PHE A 59 -9.49 -6.70 -6.67
N ALA A 60 -9.76 -6.63 -5.36
CA ALA A 60 -9.39 -7.69 -4.42
C ALA A 60 -10.15 -9.00 -4.68
N ALA A 61 -11.46 -8.94 -4.95
CA ALA A 61 -12.26 -10.12 -5.28
C ALA A 61 -11.81 -10.80 -6.58
N LEU A 62 -11.52 -10.01 -7.62
CA LEU A 62 -10.99 -10.51 -8.89
C LEU A 62 -9.57 -11.10 -8.74
N GLY A 63 -8.71 -10.44 -7.96
CA GLY A 63 -7.35 -10.93 -7.68
C GLY A 63 -7.34 -12.23 -6.87
N TRP A 64 -8.26 -12.37 -5.91
CA TRP A 64 -8.37 -13.58 -5.07
C TRP A 64 -8.67 -14.84 -5.90
N SER A 65 -9.49 -14.72 -6.95
CA SER A 65 -9.80 -15.83 -7.86
C SER A 65 -8.57 -16.44 -8.55
N GLY A 66 -7.48 -15.67 -8.70
CA GLY A 66 -6.22 -16.14 -9.26
C GLY A 66 -5.25 -16.78 -8.26
N LEU A 67 -5.51 -16.69 -6.95
CA LEU A 67 -4.61 -17.21 -5.91
C LEU A 67 -5.01 -18.61 -5.40
N HIS A 68 -5.96 -19.27 -6.07
CA HIS A 68 -6.15 -20.70 -5.97
C HIS A 68 -5.07 -21.46 -6.75
N ALA A 69 -3.80 -21.20 -6.43
CA ALA A 69 -2.79 -22.23 -6.58
C ALA A 69 -3.25 -23.41 -5.71
N THR A 70 -3.72 -24.48 -6.34
CA THR A 70 -4.09 -25.70 -5.63
C THR A 70 -2.87 -26.17 -4.87
N ALA A 71 -2.93 -26.10 -3.54
CA ALA A 71 -2.04 -26.87 -2.69
C ALA A 71 -2.36 -28.34 -2.96
N GLN A 72 -1.66 -28.91 -3.95
CA GLN A 72 -1.77 -30.29 -4.38
C GLN A 72 -1.45 -31.12 -3.14
N ALA A 73 -2.51 -31.68 -2.52
CA ALA A 73 -2.49 -32.04 -1.11
C ALA A 73 -1.33 -32.99 -0.81
N ASP A 74 -0.44 -32.55 0.09
CA ASP A 74 0.98 -32.93 0.24
C ASP A 74 1.29 -34.41 -0.09
N ALA A 75 1.38 -34.69 -1.39
CA ALA A 75 1.52 -36.04 -1.90
C ALA A 75 2.98 -36.47 -1.66
N PRO A 76 3.25 -37.57 -0.95
CA PRO A 76 4.59 -37.89 -0.46
C PRO A 76 5.56 -38.14 -1.62
N MET A 77 6.31 -37.10 -2.02
CA MET A 77 7.16 -37.17 -3.19
C MET A 77 8.39 -38.02 -2.92
N GLN A 78 8.30 -39.29 -3.32
CA GLN A 78 9.38 -40.26 -3.18
C GLN A 78 10.57 -39.90 -4.08
N ARG A 79 11.63 -39.37 -3.47
CA ARG A 79 12.94 -39.22 -4.13
C ARG A 79 13.69 -40.54 -4.10
N ILE A 80 14.21 -40.95 -5.25
CA ILE A 80 15.08 -42.13 -5.39
C ILE A 80 16.46 -41.63 -5.85
N GLU A 81 17.50 -42.01 -5.11
CA GLU A 81 18.89 -41.86 -5.54
C GLU A 81 19.24 -43.01 -6.48
N VAL A 82 19.64 -42.68 -7.72
CA VAL A 82 20.04 -43.64 -8.75
C VAL A 82 21.50 -44.03 -8.54
N LYS A 83 21.82 -45.32 -8.62
CA LYS A 83 23.20 -45.82 -8.46
C LYS A 83 23.74 -46.41 -9.76
N ALA A 84 25.06 -46.56 -9.86
CA ALA A 84 25.68 -47.22 -11.01
C ALA A 84 25.10 -48.64 -11.18
N GLY A 85 24.45 -48.90 -12.32
CA GLY A 85 23.75 -50.15 -12.61
C GLY A 85 22.22 -50.12 -12.44
N ASP A 86 21.65 -49.07 -11.82
CA ASP A 86 20.20 -48.84 -11.89
C ASP A 86 19.77 -48.45 -13.31
N THR A 87 18.56 -48.87 -13.66
CA THR A 87 17.86 -48.47 -14.89
C THR A 87 16.43 -48.06 -14.55
N LEU A 88 15.81 -47.17 -15.34
CA LEU A 88 14.40 -46.82 -15.12
C LEU A 88 13.48 -48.05 -15.16
N TRP A 89 13.83 -49.07 -15.95
CA TRP A 89 13.13 -50.35 -15.97
C TRP A 89 13.17 -51.05 -14.60
N SER A 90 14.38 -51.25 -14.06
CA SER A 90 14.57 -51.86 -12.73
C SER A 90 14.00 -51.03 -11.58
N ILE A 91 13.79 -49.72 -11.77
CA ILE A 91 13.12 -48.85 -10.80
C ILE A 91 11.60 -49.00 -10.92
N ALA A 92 11.05 -49.04 -12.15
CA ALA A 92 9.64 -49.28 -12.42
C ALA A 92 9.16 -50.64 -11.86
N GLU A 93 9.91 -51.72 -12.08
CA GLU A 93 9.60 -53.04 -11.53
C GLU A 93 9.57 -53.07 -9.99
N ARG A 94 10.38 -52.23 -9.32
CA ARG A 94 10.39 -52.10 -7.85
C ARG A 94 9.27 -51.21 -7.31
N LEU A 95 8.78 -50.26 -8.09
CA LEU A 95 7.71 -49.33 -7.69
C LEU A 95 6.31 -49.88 -7.96
N ALA A 96 6.12 -50.55 -9.09
CA ALA A 96 4.82 -51.06 -9.53
C ALA A 96 4.90 -52.56 -9.93
N PRO A 97 5.22 -53.48 -9.00
CA PRO A 97 5.29 -54.92 -9.27
C PRO A 97 3.90 -55.51 -9.57
N GLY A 98 3.46 -55.38 -10.83
CA GLY A 98 2.13 -55.77 -11.31
C GLY A 98 1.57 -54.87 -12.42
N ALA A 99 2.16 -53.69 -12.67
CA ALA A 99 1.89 -52.88 -13.86
C ALA A 99 2.85 -53.27 -15.01
N ASP A 100 2.60 -52.79 -16.25
CA ASP A 100 3.61 -52.87 -17.32
C ASP A 100 4.75 -51.88 -17.02
N PRO A 101 6.01 -52.35 -16.85
CA PRO A 101 7.15 -51.44 -16.62
C PRO A 101 7.32 -50.42 -17.75
N ARG A 102 6.81 -50.65 -18.96
CA ARG A 102 6.85 -49.70 -20.08
C ARG A 102 6.04 -48.44 -19.82
N GLU A 103 4.84 -48.58 -19.24
CA GLU A 103 3.97 -47.45 -18.90
C GLU A 103 4.60 -46.65 -17.76
N MET A 104 5.08 -47.34 -16.72
CA MET A 104 5.78 -46.71 -15.60
C MET A 104 7.10 -46.03 -16.04
N VAL A 105 7.86 -46.59 -16.99
CA VAL A 105 9.06 -45.95 -17.58
C VAL A 105 8.69 -44.76 -18.48
N TYR A 106 7.52 -44.76 -19.10
CA TYR A 106 7.02 -43.57 -19.81
C TYR A 106 6.62 -42.46 -18.83
N GLU A 107 5.88 -42.79 -17.78
CA GLU A 107 5.48 -41.86 -16.72
C GLU A 107 6.70 -41.26 -15.99
N LEU A 108 7.64 -42.09 -15.53
CA LEU A 108 8.86 -41.65 -14.86
C LEU A 108 9.68 -40.69 -15.74
N ARG A 109 9.79 -40.94 -17.05
CA ARG A 109 10.46 -40.01 -17.98
C ARG A 109 9.67 -38.72 -18.20
N SER A 110 8.35 -38.80 -18.27
CA SER A 110 7.48 -37.63 -18.43
C SER A 110 7.59 -36.68 -17.23
N ILE A 111 7.47 -37.22 -16.00
CA ILE A 111 7.51 -36.47 -14.74
C ILE A 111 8.92 -35.88 -14.47
N ASN A 112 9.99 -36.59 -14.81
CA ASN A 112 11.37 -36.14 -14.59
C ASN A 112 12.01 -35.48 -15.83
N HIS A 113 11.23 -35.26 -16.90
CA HIS A 113 11.66 -34.66 -18.18
C HIS A 113 12.94 -35.30 -18.77
N LEU A 114 12.98 -36.63 -18.81
CA LEU A 114 14.14 -37.41 -19.26
C LEU A 114 14.00 -37.82 -20.74
N ASP A 115 14.89 -37.30 -21.60
CA ASP A 115 14.95 -37.64 -23.04
C ASP A 115 15.15 -39.14 -23.31
N SER A 116 15.83 -39.85 -22.41
CA SER A 116 16.26 -41.24 -22.56
C SER A 116 15.86 -42.10 -21.36
N ALA A 117 15.78 -43.42 -21.56
CA ALA A 117 15.57 -44.39 -20.48
C ALA A 117 16.87 -44.91 -19.83
N GLN A 118 18.04 -44.52 -20.37
CA GLN A 118 19.33 -44.77 -19.73
C GLN A 118 19.63 -43.69 -18.69
N LEU A 119 20.19 -44.14 -17.58
CA LEU A 119 20.63 -43.30 -16.46
C LEU A 119 22.17 -43.32 -16.42
N GLN A 120 22.76 -42.17 -16.10
CA GLN A 120 24.20 -42.02 -15.87
C GLN A 120 24.42 -41.52 -14.43
N PRO A 121 25.39 -42.09 -13.69
CA PRO A 121 25.71 -41.67 -12.33
C PRO A 121 26.57 -40.38 -12.29
#